data_AF-A0A2M7FQK6-F1
#
_entry.id   AF-A0A2M7FQK6-F1
#
_cell.length_a   1.000
_cell.length_b   1.000
_cell.length_c   1.000
_cell.angle_alpha   90.00
_cell.angle_beta   90.00
_cell.angle_gamma   90.00
#
_symmetry.space_group_name_H-M   'P 1'
#
loop_
_entity.id
_entity.type
_entity.pdbx_description
1 polymer ?
#
loop_
_entity_poly.entity_id
_entity_poly.type
_entity_poly.pdbx_seq_one_letter_code
_entity_poly.pdbx_strand_id
1 'polypeptide(L)' 'MALRAPARALIGFGEVRHTRLRPAHHAFVYATYFLLLPMRSLQRHGPGALAYNRWAPISFYDADHGDGRAPERGGALAWL' A
#
# COMPACT_ATOMS: atom_id res chain seq x y z
N MET A 1 -24.60 -7.79 19.78
CA MET A 1 -23.89 -7.50 18.52
C MET A 1 -22.56 -6.86 18.87
N ALA A 2 -21.45 -7.57 18.73
CA ALA A 2 -20.13 -7.02 19.09
C ALA A 2 -19.66 -6.04 18.01
N LEU A 3 -19.33 -4.81 18.38
CA LEU A 3 -18.72 -3.82 17.48
C LEU A 3 -17.32 -4.32 17.10
N ARG A 4 -17.10 -4.61 15.81
CA ARG A 4 -15.78 -4.93 15.29
C ARG A 4 -14.96 -3.64 15.18
N ALA A 5 -13.73 -3.68 15.69
CA ALA A 5 -12.77 -2.60 15.48
C ALA A 5 -12.52 -2.37 13.97
N PRO A 6 -12.29 -1.13 13.53
CA PRO A 6 -11.98 -0.84 12.14
C PRO A 6 -10.69 -1.56 11.73
N ALA A 7 -10.68 -2.09 10.51
CA ALA A 7 -9.49 -2.71 9.95
C ALA A 7 -8.36 -1.68 9.83
N ARG A 8 -7.14 -2.08 10.16
CA ARG A 8 -5.94 -1.24 10.16
C ARG A 8 -4.98 -1.66 9.05
N ALA A 9 -4.15 -0.73 8.59
CA ALA A 9 -3.06 -1.06 7.68
C ALA A 9 -2.10 -2.06 8.35
N LEU A 10 -1.59 -3.00 7.55
CA LEU A 10 -0.63 -4.01 8.00
C LEU A 10 0.62 -3.95 7.13
N ILE A 11 1.74 -4.44 7.66
CA ILE A 11 2.96 -4.69 6.90
C ILE A 11 3.14 -6.19 6.72
N GLY A 12 3.30 -6.62 5.47
CA GLY A 12 3.67 -7.99 5.12
C GLY A 12 5.15 -8.06 4.81
N PHE A 13 5.80 -9.16 5.18
CA PHE A 13 7.19 -9.45 4.86
C PHE A 13 7.27 -10.70 3.99
N GLY A 14 8.24 -10.77 3.09
CA GLY A 14 8.42 -11.91 2.21
C GLY A 14 9.67 -11.80 1.36
N GLU A 15 9.68 -12.53 0.25
CA GLU A 15 10.79 -12.54 -0.71
C GLU A 15 10.27 -12.25 -2.11
N VAL A 16 11.05 -11.49 -2.89
CA VAL A 16 10.89 -11.44 -4.34
C VAL A 16 11.86 -12.43 -4.95
N ARG A 17 11.33 -13.26 -5.85
CA ARG A 17 12.11 -14.23 -6.63
C ARG A 17 12.03 -13.81 -8.09
N HIS A 18 13.18 -13.57 -8.70
CA HIS A 18 13.27 -13.24 -10.11
C HIS A 18 14.09 -14.31 -10.82
N THR A 19 13.57 -14.88 -11.90
CA THR A 19 14.28 -15.84 -12.75
C THR A 19 14.14 -15.42 -14.21
N ARG A 20 15.23 -14.95 -14.78
CA ARG A 20 15.34 -14.63 -16.20
C ARG A 20 15.98 -15.82 -16.91
N LEU A 21 15.34 -16.33 -17.96
CA LEU A 21 15.81 -17.52 -18.69
C LEU A 21 16.69 -17.18 -19.91
N ARG A 22 16.57 -15.98 -20.48
CA ARG A 22 17.29 -15.55 -21.69
C ARG A 22 17.68 -14.08 -21.64
N PRO A 23 18.71 -13.65 -22.42
CA PRO A 23 19.68 -14.47 -23.16
C PRO A 23 20.55 -15.40 -22.31
N ALA A 24 20.68 -15.17 -21.00
CA ALA A 24 21.36 -16.06 -20.06
C ALA A 24 20.51 -16.27 -18.81
N HIS A 25 20.63 -17.44 -18.19
CA HIS A 25 19.93 -17.76 -16.95
C HIS A 25 20.46 -16.88 -15.81
N HIS A 26 19.58 -16.11 -15.17
CA HIS A 26 19.90 -15.29 -14.02
C HIS A 26 18.76 -15.36 -13.01
N ALA A 27 19.02 -15.93 -11.84
CA ALA A 27 18.05 -16.09 -10.76
C ALA A 27 18.57 -15.40 -9.49
N PHE A 28 17.70 -14.64 -8.84
CA PHE A 28 18.02 -14.00 -7.56
C PHE A 28 16.78 -13.92 -6.67
N VAL A 29 17.02 -13.96 -5.37
CA VAL A 29 16.01 -13.91 -4.31
C VAL A 29 16.46 -12.88 -3.28
N TYR A 30 15.54 -12.02 -2.84
CA TYR A 30 15.82 -11.00 -1.84
C TYR A 30 14.61 -10.73 -0.97
N ALA A 31 14.86 -10.41 0.30
CA ALA A 31 13.81 -10.04 1.25
C ALA A 31 13.14 -8.72 0.83
N THR A 32 11.84 -8.63 1.10
CA THR A 32 11.01 -7.45 0.81
C THR A 32 9.91 -7.29 1.86
N TYR A 33 9.22 -6.15 1.80
CA TYR A 33 8.00 -5.89 2.55
C TYR A 33 6.99 -5.12 1.71
N PHE A 34 5.71 -5.14 2.11
CA PHE A 34 4.64 -4.38 1.46
C PHE A 34 3.56 -3.98 2.46
N LEU A 35 2.77 -2.97 2.13
CA LEU A 35 1.61 -2.57 2.92
C LEU A 35 0.34 -3.27 2.43
N LEU A 36 -0.42 -3.85 3.36
CA LEU A 36 -1.81 -4.23 3.11
C LEU A 36 -2.72 -3.12 3.62
N LEU A 37 -3.43 -2.48 2.70
CA LEU A 37 -4.24 -1.30 2.99
C LEU A 37 -5.73 -1.65 2.98
N PRO A 38 -6.44 -1.54 4.11
CA PRO A 38 -7.89 -1.73 4.15
C PRO A 38 -8.58 -0.47 3.60
N MET A 39 -8.50 -0.26 2.29
CA MET A 39 -8.82 1.01 1.63
C MET A 39 -10.20 1.59 2.01
N ARG A 40 -11.25 0.75 2.07
CA ARG A 40 -12.60 1.19 2.51
C ARG A 40 -12.66 1.61 3.99
N SER A 41 -11.83 1.00 4.84
CA SER A 41 -11.70 1.39 6.24
C SER A 41 -10.94 2.71 6.37
N LEU A 42 -9.89 2.92 5.55
CA LEU A 42 -9.14 4.18 5.51
C LEU A 42 -10.05 5.35 5.07
N GLN A 43 -10.88 5.14 4.05
CA GLN A 43 -11.85 6.13 3.58
C GLN A 43 -12.87 6.51 4.68
N ARG A 44 -13.37 5.54 5.45
CA ARG A 44 -14.41 5.78 6.47
C ARG A 44 -13.91 6.23 7.83
N HIS A 45 -12.74 5.75 8.26
CA HIS A 45 -12.24 5.91 9.62
C HIS A 45 -10.91 6.67 9.70
N GLY A 46 -10.38 7.10 8.55
CA GLY A 46 -9.09 7.76 8.44
C GLY A 46 -7.90 6.78 8.46
N PRO A 47 -6.67 7.31 8.29
CA PRO A 47 -5.48 6.48 8.10
C PRO A 47 -4.93 5.84 9.38
N GLY A 48 -5.40 6.25 10.56
CA GLY A 48 -4.86 5.80 11.83
C GLY A 48 -3.36 6.12 11.95
N ALA A 49 -2.54 5.09 12.15
CA ALA A 49 -1.08 5.23 12.24
C ALA A 49 -0.36 5.33 10.88
N LEU A 50 -1.04 5.03 9.76
CA LEU A 50 -0.45 5.12 8.43
C LEU A 50 -0.11 6.58 8.09
N ALA A 51 1.10 6.83 7.60
CA ALA A 51 1.44 8.11 6.99
C ALA A 51 0.74 8.24 5.63
N TYR A 52 -0.35 9.01 5.59
CA TYR A 52 -1.17 9.26 4.41
C TYR A 52 -0.94 10.70 3.91
N ASN A 53 -0.51 10.85 2.65
CA ASN A 53 -0.11 12.11 2.00
C ASN A 53 0.79 13.00 2.84
N ARG A 54 1.73 12.38 3.58
CA ARG A 54 2.76 13.07 4.34
C ARG A 54 4.01 12.22 4.38
N TRP A 55 5.15 12.87 4.55
CA TRP A 55 6.43 12.19 4.54
C TRP A 55 6.64 11.34 5.80
N ALA A 56 7.16 10.13 5.59
CA ALA A 56 7.67 9.20 6.59
C ALA A 56 8.50 8.11 5.87
N PRO A 57 9.32 7.30 6.58
CA PRO A 57 10.09 6.21 5.96
C PRO A 57 9.25 5.22 5.14
N ILE A 58 7.99 5.01 5.54
CA ILE A 58 7.00 4.27 4.77
C ILE A 58 5.71 5.10 4.77
N SER A 59 5.22 5.46 3.59
CA SER A 59 4.06 6.34 3.41
C SER A 59 3.19 5.89 2.25
N PHE A 60 1.92 6.30 2.26
CA PHE A 60 1.00 6.19 1.15
C PHE A 60 0.70 7.59 0.63
N TYR A 61 0.96 7.84 -0.65
CA TYR A 61 0.58 9.06 -1.35
C TYR A 61 -0.44 8.73 -2.43
N ASP A 62 -1.54 9.47 -2.48
CA ASP A 62 -2.52 9.26 -3.57
C ASP A 62 -1.90 9.53 -4.94
N ALA A 63 -0.90 10.42 -5.01
CA ALA A 63 -0.19 10.76 -6.24
C ALA A 63 0.55 9.57 -6.89
N ASP A 64 0.90 8.54 -6.10
CA ASP A 64 1.57 7.33 -6.60
C ASP A 64 0.58 6.31 -7.19
N HIS A 65 -0.72 6.62 -7.19
CA HIS A 65 -1.80 5.68 -7.48
C HIS A 65 -2.89 6.28 -8.38
N GLY A 66 -3.55 5.41 -9.15
CA GLY A 66 -4.64 5.83 -10.05
C GLY A 66 -4.17 6.85 -11.07
N ASP A 67 -4.87 7.98 -11.16
CA ASP A 67 -4.54 9.09 -12.04
C ASP A 67 -3.70 10.19 -11.37
N GLY A 68 -3.15 9.91 -10.19
CA GLY A 68 -2.18 10.76 -9.50
C GLY A 68 -2.77 12.04 -8.88
N ARG A 69 -4.10 12.15 -8.77
CA ARG A 69 -4.73 13.31 -8.13
C ARG A 69 -4.46 13.36 -6.64
N ALA A 70 -4.29 14.57 -6.12
CA ALA A 70 -4.28 14.83 -4.69
C ALA A 70 -5.66 14.54 -4.05
N PRO A 71 -5.73 14.28 -2.74
CA PRO A 71 -6.98 13.97 -2.03
C PRO A 71 -8.10 14.97 -2.30
N GLU A 72 -7.77 16.26 -2.40
CA GLU A 72 -8.73 17.36 -2.60
C GLU A 72 -9.40 17.32 -3.98
N ARG A 73 -8.83 16.54 -4.92
CA ARG A 73 -9.33 16.35 -6.29
C ARG A 73 -9.82 14.91 -6.53
N GLY A 74 -10.05 14.16 -5.45
CA GLY A 74 -10.53 12.77 -5.46
C GLY A 74 -9.53 11.82 -4.82
N GLY A 75 -8.26 11.85 -5.22
CA GLY A 75 -7.27 10.86 -4.79
C GLY A 75 -7.68 9.41 -5.08
N ALA A 76 -6.86 8.47 -4.63
CA ALA A 76 -7.11 7.04 -4.79
C ALA A 76 -8.27 6.55 -3.90
N LEU A 77 -8.48 7.16 -2.73
CA LEU A 77 -9.57 6.76 -1.83
C LEU A 77 -10.98 7.12 -2.34
N ALA A 78 -11.15 8.12 -3.22
CA ALA A 78 -12.47 8.43 -3.79
C ALA A 78 -12.96 7.41 -4.83
N TRP A 79 -12.11 6.51 -5.30
CA TRP A 79 -12.47 5.49 -6.30
C TRP A 79 -13.11 4.23 -5.69
N LEU A 80 -13.32 4.21 -4.36
CA LEU A 80 -13.80 3.05 -3.59
C LEU A 80 -15.27 3.17 -3.20
#